data_AF-A0A2C9JWV4-F1
#
_entry.id   AF-A0A2C9JWV4-F1
#
_cell.length_a   1.000
_cell.length_b   1.000
_cell.length_c   1.000
_cell.angle_alpha   90.00
_cell.angle_beta   90.00
_cell.angle_gamma   90.00
#
_symmetry.space_group_name_H-M   'P 1'
#
loop_
_entity.id
_entity.type
_entity.pdbx_description
1 polymer ?
#
loop_
_entity_poly.entity_id
_entity_poly.type
_entity_poly.pdbx_seq_one_letter_code
_entity_poly.pdbx_strand_id
1 'polypeptide(L)'
;MLLSVGYFLTCALLLASVQCYHEFISHIPSGDSVTHPCEPSQPWHGVGHYNPQGGGHLNPFGHDFQAVGRQWTQELCWHDSDGDGLTNGFELGDPYCQWHQGVQPTWTGNVTHPGIHNVEGCFPRARQAVH
;
A
#
# COMPACT_ATOMS: atom_id res chain seq x y z
N MET A 1 36.07 -25.37 -4.72
CA MET A 1 36.14 -23.96 -4.31
C MET A 1 35.36 -23.01 -5.21
N LEU A 2 35.46 -23.09 -6.54
CA LEU A 2 34.69 -22.20 -7.44
C LEU A 2 33.16 -22.44 -7.39
N LEU A 3 32.72 -23.70 -7.23
CA LEU A 3 31.30 -24.05 -7.12
C LEU A 3 30.65 -23.59 -5.80
N SER A 4 31.41 -23.55 -4.70
CA SER A 4 30.89 -23.06 -3.40
C SER A 4 30.76 -21.54 -3.38
N VAL A 5 31.73 -20.82 -3.96
CA VAL A 5 31.69 -19.36 -4.07
C VAL A 5 30.51 -18.89 -4.95
N GLY A 6 30.24 -19.60 -6.05
CA GLY A 6 29.07 -19.33 -6.90
C GLY A 6 27.74 -19.54 -6.17
N TYR A 7 27.62 -20.62 -5.39
CA TYR A 7 26.43 -20.91 -4.58
C TYR A 7 26.16 -19.83 -3.52
N PHE A 8 27.21 -19.40 -2.80
CA PHE A 8 27.10 -18.32 -1.82
C PHE A 8 26.70 -16.98 -2.48
N LEU A 9 27.25 -16.66 -3.66
CA LEU A 9 26.87 -15.47 -4.43
C LEU A 9 25.41 -15.52 -4.91
N THR A 10 24.93 -16.67 -5.39
CA THR A 10 23.53 -16.83 -5.80
C THR A 10 22.57 -16.76 -4.62
N CYS A 11 22.91 -17.36 -3.47
CA CYS A 11 22.09 -17.26 -2.25
C CYS A 11 22.03 -15.80 -1.73
N ALA A 12 23.14 -15.07 -1.78
CA ALA A 12 23.19 -13.68 -1.34
C ALA A 12 22.33 -12.75 -2.23
N LEU A 13 22.34 -12.95 -3.56
CA LEU A 13 21.50 -12.18 -4.49
C LEU A 13 20.01 -12.47 -4.31
N LEU A 14 19.64 -13.73 -4.08
CA LEU A 14 18.25 -14.11 -3.81
C LEU A 14 17.75 -13.53 -2.47
N LEU A 15 18.56 -13.55 -1.41
CA LEU A 15 18.21 -12.97 -0.11
C LEU A 15 18.01 -11.44 -0.19
N ALA A 16 18.87 -10.72 -0.90
CA ALA A 16 18.74 -9.26 -1.08
C ALA A 16 17.43 -8.86 -1.79
N SER A 17 16.94 -9.69 -2.71
CA SER A 17 15.69 -9.44 -3.43
C SER A 17 14.43 -9.60 -2.56
N VAL A 18 14.48 -10.47 -1.54
CA VAL A 18 13.34 -10.76 -0.66
C VAL A 18 13.13 -9.64 0.36
N GLN A 19 14.18 -8.93 0.78
CA GLN A 19 14.09 -7.83 1.75
C GLN A 19 13.45 -6.55 1.17
N CYS A 20 13.48 -6.35 -0.15
CA CYS A 20 13.09 -5.08 -0.77
C CYS A 20 11.57 -4.84 -0.85
N TYR A 21 10.75 -5.89 -0.87
CA TYR A 21 9.30 -5.72 -1.08
C TYR A 21 8.50 -5.38 0.18
N HIS A 22 8.98 -5.77 1.37
CA HIS A 22 8.32 -5.45 2.64
C HIS A 22 8.62 -4.04 3.15
N GLU A 23 9.64 -3.37 2.60
CA GLU A 23 10.06 -2.03 3.04
C GLU A 23 9.02 -0.95 2.68
N PHE A 24 8.35 -1.07 1.54
CA PHE A 24 7.45 -0.02 1.05
C PHE A 24 6.19 0.19 1.91
N ILE A 25 5.74 -0.83 2.64
CA ILE A 25 4.66 -0.68 3.63
C ILE A 25 5.03 0.36 4.68
N SER A 26 6.31 0.41 5.07
CA SER A 26 6.81 1.37 6.06
C SER A 26 7.01 2.78 5.51
N HIS A 27 6.87 2.97 4.19
CA HIS A 27 7.00 4.24 3.50
C HIS A 27 5.64 4.95 3.30
N ILE A 28 4.55 4.38 3.79
CA ILE A 28 3.20 4.96 3.73
C ILE A 28 2.57 4.95 5.13
N PRO A 29 1.71 5.91 5.46
CA PRO A 29 1.00 5.91 6.73
C PRO A 29 0.06 4.70 6.81
N SER A 30 -0.05 4.10 8.00
CA SER A 30 -0.93 2.95 8.27
C SER A 30 -0.84 1.77 7.29
N GLY A 31 0.29 1.59 6.59
CA GLY A 31 0.41 0.56 5.56
C GLY A 31 0.21 -0.88 6.07
N ASP A 32 0.46 -1.13 7.36
CA ASP A 32 0.24 -2.41 8.03
C ASP A 32 -1.23 -2.64 8.46
N SER A 33 -2.04 -1.59 8.41
CA SER A 33 -3.42 -1.54 8.88
C SER A 33 -4.44 -1.62 7.73
N VAL A 34 -3.98 -1.59 6.47
CA VAL A 34 -4.84 -1.74 5.30
C VAL A 34 -5.35 -3.18 5.20
N THR A 35 -6.65 -3.35 5.00
CA THR A 35 -7.32 -4.65 4.95
C THR A 35 -8.16 -4.80 3.69
N HIS A 36 -8.55 -6.05 3.39
CA HIS A 36 -9.43 -6.35 2.28
C HIS A 36 -10.80 -5.68 2.46
N PRO A 37 -11.31 -4.89 1.49
CA PRO A 37 -12.58 -4.17 1.62
C PRO A 37 -13.79 -5.06 2.00
N CYS A 38 -13.76 -6.34 1.61
CA CYS A 38 -14.85 -7.30 1.83
C CYS A 38 -14.59 -8.24 3.00
N GLU A 39 -13.33 -8.33 3.44
CA GLU A 39 -12.90 -9.24 4.49
C GLU A 39 -11.94 -8.49 5.41
N PRO A 40 -12.45 -7.62 6.30
CA PRO A 40 -11.60 -6.77 7.15
C PRO A 40 -10.65 -7.53 8.08
N SER A 41 -10.83 -8.85 8.24
CA SER A 41 -9.89 -9.72 8.94
C SER A 41 -8.65 -10.11 8.11
N GLN A 42 -8.65 -9.84 6.81
CA GLN A 42 -7.53 -10.14 5.91
C GLN A 42 -6.70 -8.87 5.66
N PRO A 43 -5.42 -8.83 6.11
CA PRO A 43 -4.53 -7.71 5.82
C PRO A 43 -4.10 -7.67 4.34
N TRP A 44 -3.85 -6.46 3.85
CA TRP A 44 -3.38 -6.21 2.49
C TRP A 44 -1.94 -5.67 2.52
N HIS A 45 -0.98 -6.57 2.67
CA HIS A 45 0.44 -6.22 2.75
C HIS A 45 0.96 -5.57 1.45
N GLY A 46 0.41 -5.93 0.30
CA GLY A 46 0.76 -5.36 -0.99
C GLY A 46 -0.07 -4.14 -1.36
N VAL A 47 -0.10 -3.07 -0.56
CA VAL A 47 -1.02 -1.92 -0.77
C VAL A 47 -0.95 -1.33 -2.19
N GLY A 48 0.22 -1.32 -2.82
CA GLY A 48 0.40 -0.88 -4.21
C GLY A 48 0.06 -1.91 -5.29
N HIS A 49 -0.43 -3.09 -4.93
CA HIS A 49 -0.70 -4.19 -5.85
C HIS A 49 -2.15 -4.68 -5.75
N TYR A 50 -2.66 -5.25 -6.83
CA TYR A 50 -3.93 -5.99 -6.79
C TYR A 50 -3.84 -7.31 -6.02
N ASN A 51 -2.63 -7.87 -5.89
CA ASN A 51 -2.38 -9.03 -5.06
C ASN A 51 -2.16 -8.59 -3.60
N PRO A 52 -2.99 -9.01 -2.63
CA PRO A 52 -2.84 -8.60 -1.22
C PRO A 52 -1.49 -8.95 -0.59
N GLN A 53 -0.79 -9.96 -1.13
CA GLN A 53 0.55 -10.36 -0.69
C GLN A 53 1.67 -9.56 -1.38
N GLY A 54 1.33 -8.65 -2.30
CA GLY A 54 2.27 -7.89 -3.12
C GLY A 54 2.72 -8.59 -4.40
N GLY A 55 3.53 -7.89 -5.21
CA GLY A 55 4.00 -8.37 -6.50
C GLY A 55 2.89 -8.40 -7.58
N GLY A 56 3.28 -8.77 -8.80
CA GLY A 56 2.37 -8.73 -9.94
C GLY A 56 1.98 -7.31 -10.36
N HIS A 57 0.78 -7.17 -10.93
CA HIS A 57 0.28 -5.87 -11.42
C HIS A 57 0.08 -4.88 -10.27
N LEU A 58 0.51 -3.64 -10.52
CA LEU A 58 0.21 -2.51 -9.65
C LEU A 58 -1.26 -2.13 -9.79
N ASN A 59 -1.85 -1.66 -8.69
CA ASN A 59 -3.11 -0.93 -8.72
C ASN A 59 -2.83 0.57 -8.98
N PRO A 60 -3.85 1.42 -9.13
CA PRO A 60 -3.65 2.85 -9.39
C PRO A 60 -2.72 3.53 -8.38
N PHE A 61 -2.96 3.32 -7.08
CA PHE A 61 -2.08 3.82 -6.02
C PHE A 61 -0.62 3.37 -6.19
N GLY A 62 -0.39 2.11 -6.54
CA GLY A 62 0.95 1.59 -6.79
C GLY A 62 1.65 2.26 -7.97
N HIS A 63 0.91 2.59 -9.03
CA HIS A 63 1.44 3.36 -10.16
C HIS A 63 1.83 4.78 -9.76
N ASP A 64 1.00 5.46 -8.98
CA ASP A 64 1.26 6.84 -8.52
C ASP A 64 2.41 6.87 -7.50
N PHE A 65 2.43 5.92 -6.57
CA PHE A 65 3.54 5.72 -5.63
C PHE A 65 4.84 5.46 -6.38
N GLN A 66 4.83 4.64 -7.44
CA GLN A 66 6.00 4.45 -8.29
C GLN A 66 6.42 5.73 -9.02
N ALA A 67 5.45 6.52 -9.52
CA ALA A 67 5.70 7.75 -10.26
C ALA A 67 6.41 8.81 -9.42
N VAL A 68 6.11 8.89 -8.12
CA VAL A 68 6.78 9.80 -7.17
C VAL A 68 8.04 9.20 -6.52
N GLY A 69 8.58 8.11 -7.08
CA GLY A 69 9.83 7.50 -6.61
C GLY A 69 9.69 6.61 -5.39
N ARG A 70 8.48 6.09 -5.12
CA ARG A 70 8.14 5.21 -3.98
C ARG A 70 8.39 5.89 -2.63
N GLN A 71 7.94 7.13 -2.53
CA GLN A 71 8.01 7.98 -1.35
C GLN A 71 6.63 8.55 -1.02
N TRP A 72 6.34 8.76 0.26
CA TRP A 72 5.16 9.52 0.68
C TRP A 72 5.36 11.01 0.45
N THR A 73 5.06 11.46 -0.77
CA THR A 73 5.13 12.87 -1.13
C THR A 73 3.80 13.57 -0.86
N GLN A 74 3.85 14.90 -0.73
CA GLN A 74 2.63 15.70 -0.62
C GLN A 74 1.74 15.55 -1.87
N GLU A 75 2.33 15.42 -3.06
CA GLU A 75 1.60 15.15 -4.30
C GLU A 75 0.81 13.84 -4.23
N LEU A 76 1.47 12.75 -3.84
CA LEU A 76 0.80 11.45 -3.68
C LEU A 76 -0.27 11.52 -2.59
N CYS A 77 0.02 12.14 -1.46
CA CYS A 77 -0.92 12.20 -0.34
C CYS A 77 -2.24 12.93 -0.69
N TRP A 78 -2.18 13.99 -1.50
CA TRP A 78 -3.38 14.70 -1.97
C TRP A 78 -4.05 14.07 -3.19
N HIS A 79 -3.44 13.05 -3.80
CA HIS A 79 -4.01 12.37 -4.95
C HIS A 79 -5.14 11.42 -4.52
N ASP A 80 -6.15 11.25 -5.38
CA ASP A 80 -7.22 10.26 -5.27
C ASP A 80 -6.93 9.20 -6.33
N SER A 81 -6.18 8.16 -5.97
CA SER A 81 -5.59 7.26 -6.97
C SER A 81 -6.63 6.33 -7.60
N ASP A 82 -7.60 5.87 -6.81
CA ASP A 82 -8.63 4.94 -7.27
C ASP A 82 -9.95 5.60 -7.64
N GLY A 83 -10.09 6.91 -7.45
CA GLY A 83 -11.20 7.71 -7.97
C GLY A 83 -12.49 7.53 -7.18
N ASP A 84 -12.38 7.22 -5.88
CA ASP A 84 -13.52 7.02 -5.00
C ASP A 84 -14.05 8.32 -4.37
N GLY A 85 -13.28 9.40 -4.51
CA GLY A 85 -13.54 10.74 -3.99
C GLY A 85 -12.76 11.08 -2.72
N LEU A 86 -11.94 10.18 -2.19
CA LEU A 86 -11.07 10.39 -1.04
C LEU A 86 -9.61 10.52 -1.49
N THR A 87 -8.83 11.33 -0.77
CA THR A 87 -7.39 11.39 -1.04
C THR A 87 -6.68 10.24 -0.34
N ASN A 88 -5.59 9.76 -0.92
CA ASN A 88 -4.73 8.72 -0.34
C ASN A 88 -4.38 9.03 1.12
N GLY A 89 -4.10 10.30 1.43
CA GLY A 89 -3.83 10.77 2.78
C GLY A 89 -5.02 10.60 3.71
N PHE A 90 -6.23 10.96 3.28
CA PHE A 90 -7.42 10.73 4.11
C PHE A 90 -7.62 9.23 4.39
N GLU A 91 -7.50 8.41 3.36
CA GLU A 91 -7.70 6.97 3.46
C GLU A 91 -6.67 6.28 4.36
N LEU A 92 -5.39 6.68 4.26
CA LEU A 92 -4.29 6.10 5.02
C LEU A 92 -4.00 6.81 6.36
N GLY A 93 -4.82 7.77 6.77
CA GLY A 93 -4.69 8.41 8.09
C GLY A 93 -3.76 9.62 8.18
N ASP A 94 -3.35 10.19 7.05
CA ASP A 94 -2.64 11.45 6.92
C ASP A 94 -3.45 12.52 6.14
N PRO A 95 -4.61 12.98 6.65
CA PRO A 95 -5.50 13.90 5.93
C PRO A 95 -4.90 15.29 5.68
N TYR A 96 -3.80 15.63 6.35
CA TYR A 96 -3.15 16.93 6.25
C TYR A 96 -1.81 16.85 5.52
N CYS A 97 -1.40 15.67 5.06
CA CYS A 97 -0.14 15.42 4.36
C CYS A 97 1.08 15.88 5.14
N GLN A 98 1.14 15.52 6.42
CA GLN A 98 2.21 15.87 7.37
C GLN A 98 2.98 14.64 7.84
N TRP A 99 2.50 13.43 7.52
CA TRP A 99 3.14 12.21 7.92
C TRP A 99 4.51 12.08 7.27
N HIS A 100 5.44 11.53 8.03
CA HIS A 100 6.74 11.08 7.56
C HIS A 100 7.16 9.87 8.40
N GLN A 101 8.07 9.07 7.86
CA GLN A 101 8.48 7.81 8.48
C GLN A 101 8.93 8.01 9.92
N GLY A 102 8.37 7.20 10.84
CA GLY A 102 8.61 7.29 12.28
C GLY A 102 7.61 8.16 13.05
N VAL A 103 6.75 8.93 12.36
CA VAL A 103 5.65 9.66 12.99
C VAL A 103 4.38 8.81 12.96
N GLN A 104 3.53 8.97 13.96
CA GLN A 104 2.20 8.34 13.97
C GLN A 104 1.26 9.09 13.03
N PRO A 105 0.48 8.39 12.19
CA PRO A 105 -0.55 9.05 11.39
C PRO A 105 -1.62 9.67 12.31
N THR A 106 -2.39 10.60 11.75
CA THR A 106 -3.46 11.32 12.48
C THR A 106 -4.51 10.35 13.01
N TRP A 107 -4.80 9.29 12.25
CA TRP A 107 -5.56 8.13 12.71
C TRP A 107 -4.99 6.84 12.13
N THR A 108 -5.21 5.74 12.84
CA THR A 108 -4.90 4.39 12.38
C THR A 108 -6.16 3.51 12.28
N GLY A 109 -7.30 3.99 12.78
CA GLY A 109 -8.58 3.30 12.73
C GLY A 109 -9.44 3.76 11.55
N ASN A 110 -10.17 2.83 10.93
CA ASN A 110 -11.03 3.07 9.76
C ASN A 110 -10.28 3.58 8.52
N VAL A 111 -9.03 3.15 8.33
CA VAL A 111 -8.33 3.36 7.06
C VAL A 111 -8.99 2.53 5.95
N THR A 112 -8.94 3.04 4.72
CA THR A 112 -9.44 2.36 3.51
C THR A 112 -8.29 2.04 2.56
N HIS A 113 -8.60 1.37 1.45
CA HIS A 113 -7.58 0.92 0.52
C HIS A 113 -7.42 1.95 -0.62
N PRO A 114 -6.26 2.63 -0.75
CA PRO A 114 -6.10 3.79 -1.63
C PRO A 114 -6.04 3.50 -3.13
N GLY A 115 -5.95 2.22 -3.48
CA GLY A 115 -5.90 1.73 -4.86
C GLY A 115 -7.09 0.84 -5.26
N ILE A 116 -8.11 0.68 -4.41
CA ILE A 116 -9.17 -0.32 -4.59
C ILE A 116 -10.53 0.23 -4.09
N HIS A 117 -11.28 0.88 -4.98
CA HIS A 117 -12.61 1.43 -4.67
C HIS A 117 -13.82 0.60 -5.12
N ASN A 118 -13.67 -0.18 -6.20
CA ASN A 118 -14.75 -0.96 -6.82
C ASN A 118 -14.33 -2.42 -6.91
N VAL A 119 -14.49 -3.15 -5.82
CA VAL A 119 -14.41 -4.62 -5.88
C VAL A 119 -15.82 -5.12 -6.19
N GLU A 120 -16.03 -5.68 -7.39
CA GLU A 120 -17.34 -6.22 -7.77
C GLU A 120 -17.84 -7.22 -6.71
N GLY A 121 -19.10 -7.06 -6.27
CA GLY A 121 -19.70 -7.90 -5.22
C GLY A 121 -19.35 -7.49 -3.79
N CYS A 122 -18.60 -6.41 -3.61
CA CYS A 122 -18.17 -5.90 -2.32
C CYS A 122 -18.63 -4.47 -2.13
N PHE A 123 -19.78 -4.28 -1.52
CA PHE A 123 -20.21 -2.96 -1.11
C PHE A 123 -19.61 -2.65 0.26
N PRO A 124 -18.68 -1.69 0.41
CA PRO A 124 -18.39 -1.17 1.72
C PRO A 124 -19.70 -0.63 2.31
N ARG A 125 -19.98 -0.97 3.56
CA ARG A 125 -21.24 -0.66 4.29
C ARG A 125 -21.60 0.84 4.34
N ALA A 126 -20.82 1.74 3.75
CA ALA A 126 -20.99 3.18 3.83
C ALA A 126 -21.86 3.81 2.72
N ARG A 127 -22.19 3.12 1.61
CA ARG A 127 -23.04 3.71 0.53
C ARG A 127 -24.44 3.11 0.37
N GLN A 128 -25.09 2.70 1.46
CA GLN A 128 -26.53 2.32 1.42
C GLN A 128 -27.47 3.36 2.02
N ALA A 129 -27.08 4.64 2.11
CA ALA A 129 -27.94 5.66 2.69
C ALA A 129 -27.91 7.01 1.94
N VAL A 130 -28.08 7.04 0.62
CA VAL A 130 -28.87 8.10 -0.03
C VAL A 130 -29.28 7.63 -1.44
N HIS A 131 -30.54 7.23 -1.61
CA HIS A 131 -31.39 7.46 -2.78
C HIS A 131 -32.83 7.07 -2.43
#